data_AF-A0A7C4HJ60-F1
#
_entry.id   AF-A0A7C4HJ60-F1
#
_cell.length_a   1.000
_cell.length_b   1.000
_cell.length_c   1.000
_cell.angle_alpha   90.00
_cell.angle_beta   90.00
_cell.angle_gamma   90.00
#
_symmetry.space_group_name_H-M   'P 1'
#
loop_
_entity.id
_entity.type
_entity.pdbx_description
1 polymer ?
#
loop_
_entity_poly.entity_id
_entity_poly.type
_entity_poly.pdbx_seq_one_letter_code
_entity_poly.pdbx_strand_id
1 'polypeptide(L)'
;MRRLIFVVTTLALLSHIFSIDVFTGNEVLVKVAGSRLDFESVRKVLSYISSVFQDNTFKEGTIGSMKYLEFRRHVLLYADGIYVLDDERVQGEGIPVDVLKVFGVEYVQNDDNVYIVDCEVLSIGEVEKTVLINFKGVRRFDVVEDSGVLRIVARSWLKFKQEIVPPGTILHKVDEQGLRVAKVTEELGQVRIILEVLTKRDYLVKNFGEKVDPYEKRVVFLIGRGDGRIIYRNYTRDLKGLDFTSYSQSKKLAQEIAQLMNYKIEECPIYDLPLGGVGLLVLIRNEQEKEKLLEIIEKVMRQ
;
A
#
# COMPACT_ATOMS: atom_id res chain seq x y z
N MET A 1 41.57 40.68 -25.80
CA MET A 1 40.67 39.58 -26.22
C MET A 1 40.66 38.41 -25.23
N ARG A 2 41.70 37.57 -25.08
CA ARG A 2 41.66 36.37 -24.20
C ARG A 2 41.12 36.61 -22.77
N ARG A 3 41.54 37.68 -22.08
CA ARG A 3 41.01 38.03 -20.74
C ARG A 3 39.52 38.45 -20.74
N LEU A 4 39.02 39.06 -21.81
CA LEU A 4 37.61 39.47 -21.92
C LEU A 4 36.71 38.25 -22.13
N ILE A 5 37.13 37.34 -23.03
CA ILE A 5 36.40 36.09 -23.30
C ILE A 5 36.29 35.26 -22.02
N PHE A 6 37.37 35.12 -21.26
CA PHE A 6 37.38 34.36 -20.02
C PHE A 6 36.41 34.92 -18.97
N VAL A 7 36.34 36.25 -18.82
CA VAL A 7 35.40 36.93 -17.90
C VAL A 7 33.95 36.76 -18.37
N VAL A 8 33.67 36.86 -19.68
CA VAL A 8 32.32 36.64 -20.21
C VAL A 8 31.88 35.19 -20.03
N THR A 9 32.77 34.21 -20.22
CA THR A 9 32.44 32.79 -19.99
C THR A 9 32.32 32.46 -18.50
N THR A 10 33.09 33.07 -17.59
CA THR A 10 32.86 32.85 -16.14
C THR A 10 31.63 33.57 -15.64
N LEU A 11 31.26 34.75 -16.16
CA LEU A 11 29.96 35.35 -15.85
C LEU A 11 28.80 34.46 -16.34
N ALA A 12 28.90 33.93 -17.56
CA ALA A 12 27.90 33.02 -18.12
C ALA A 12 27.79 31.68 -17.35
N LEU A 13 28.92 31.15 -16.82
CA LEU A 13 28.91 29.96 -15.95
C LEU A 13 28.50 30.25 -14.50
N LEU A 14 28.55 31.51 -14.06
CA LEU A 14 27.92 31.98 -12.82
C LEU A 14 26.44 32.36 -13.06
N SER A 15 25.92 32.20 -14.29
CA SER A 15 24.59 32.65 -14.69
C SER A 15 23.80 31.68 -15.63
N HIS A 16 23.41 30.45 -15.30
CA HIS A 16 23.71 29.52 -14.18
C HIS A 16 23.93 30.15 -12.79
N ILE A 17 23.12 31.09 -12.30
CA ILE A 17 21.66 31.03 -12.08
C ILE A 17 21.30 29.83 -11.19
N PHE A 18 21.27 30.10 -9.89
CA PHE A 18 20.37 29.41 -8.95
C PHE A 18 18.98 29.38 -9.57
N SER A 19 18.38 28.20 -9.70
CA SER A 19 17.02 28.05 -10.22
C SER A 19 16.21 27.18 -9.28
N ILE A 20 15.13 27.70 -8.71
CA ILE A 20 14.25 26.88 -7.89
C ILE A 20 13.41 25.97 -8.79
N ASP A 21 13.55 24.66 -8.57
CA ASP A 21 12.67 23.64 -9.13
C ASP A 21 11.65 23.23 -8.05
N VAL A 22 10.36 23.44 -8.36
CA VAL A 22 9.23 23.09 -7.50
C VAL A 22 8.65 21.77 -7.99
N PHE A 23 8.64 20.75 -7.14
CA PHE A 23 8.26 19.38 -7.46
C PHE A 23 6.95 18.94 -6.81
N THR A 24 6.23 18.07 -7.51
CA THR A 24 5.09 17.30 -6.97
C THR A 24 5.40 15.81 -7.16
N GLY A 25 5.86 15.17 -6.08
CA GLY A 25 6.53 13.87 -6.20
C GLY A 25 7.85 13.98 -6.97
N ASN A 26 7.93 13.30 -8.11
CA ASN A 26 9.12 13.27 -8.96
C ASN A 26 8.98 14.16 -10.20
N GLU A 27 7.88 14.91 -10.33
CA GLU A 27 7.57 15.75 -11.50
C GLU A 27 7.81 17.22 -11.16
N VAL A 28 8.40 17.98 -12.10
CA VAL A 28 8.59 19.43 -11.95
C VAL A 28 7.29 20.15 -12.28
N LEU A 29 6.66 20.77 -11.29
CA LEU A 29 5.47 21.62 -11.45
C LEU A 29 5.85 23.01 -11.98
N VAL A 30 6.94 23.58 -11.45
CA VAL A 30 7.45 24.90 -11.83
C VAL A 30 8.97 24.92 -11.80
N LYS A 31 9.59 25.59 -12.78
CA LYS A 31 11.02 25.94 -12.79
C LYS A 31 11.15 27.46 -12.84
N VAL A 32 11.82 28.05 -11.86
CA VAL A 32 11.96 29.51 -11.71
C VAL A 32 13.43 29.89 -11.81
N ALA A 33 13.74 30.98 -12.53
CA ALA A 33 15.08 31.54 -12.57
C ALA A 33 15.29 32.44 -11.33
N GLY A 34 16.34 32.16 -10.54
CA GLY A 34 16.59 32.81 -9.26
C GLY A 34 16.13 31.97 -8.05
N SER A 35 16.31 32.55 -6.86
CA SER A 35 16.00 31.94 -5.56
C SER A 35 14.65 32.38 -4.96
N ARG A 36 13.75 32.92 -5.79
CA ARG A 36 12.43 33.44 -5.40
C ARG A 36 11.41 33.08 -6.47
N LEU A 37 10.17 32.83 -6.06
CA LEU A 37 9.04 32.51 -6.92
C LEU A 37 8.50 33.78 -7.60
N ASP A 38 7.94 33.66 -8.80
CA ASP A 38 7.13 34.70 -9.41
C ASP A 38 5.62 34.47 -9.15
N PHE A 39 4.78 35.44 -9.56
CA PHE A 39 3.33 35.38 -9.37
C PHE A 39 2.71 34.14 -10.02
N GLU A 40 3.13 33.79 -11.25
CA GLU A 40 2.59 32.65 -11.99
C GLU A 40 3.04 31.31 -11.39
N SER A 41 4.21 31.29 -10.75
CA SER A 41 4.74 30.15 -10.00
C SER A 41 3.89 29.86 -8.76
N VAL A 42 3.61 30.89 -7.95
CA VAL A 42 2.70 30.76 -6.80
C VAL A 42 1.30 30.37 -7.27
N ARG A 43 0.78 31.00 -8.32
CA ARG A 43 -0.52 30.66 -8.92
C ARG A 43 -0.64 29.20 -9.33
N LYS A 44 0.39 28.65 -9.99
CA LYS A 44 0.46 27.21 -10.33
C LYS A 44 0.45 26.31 -9.10
N VAL A 45 1.23 26.63 -8.07
CA VAL A 45 1.27 25.84 -6.82
C VAL A 45 -0.07 25.87 -6.09
N LEU A 46 -0.69 27.05 -5.93
CA LEU A 46 -1.99 27.19 -5.26
C LEU A 46 -3.12 26.50 -6.04
N SER A 47 -3.16 26.68 -7.36
CA SER A 47 -4.11 26.00 -8.25
C SER A 47 -3.97 24.46 -8.19
N TYR A 48 -2.74 23.96 -8.19
CA TYR A 48 -2.45 22.53 -8.05
C TYR A 48 -2.93 21.99 -6.69
N ILE A 49 -2.55 22.63 -5.59
CA ILE A 49 -2.97 22.23 -4.23
C ILE A 49 -4.50 22.28 -4.08
N SER A 50 -5.13 23.33 -4.60
CA SER A 50 -6.59 23.49 -4.60
C SER A 50 -7.27 22.33 -5.32
N SER A 51 -6.78 21.95 -6.50
CA SER A 51 -7.30 20.81 -7.27
C SER A 51 -7.11 19.48 -6.51
N VAL A 52 -5.90 19.23 -6.02
CA VAL A 52 -5.50 17.97 -5.37
C VAL A 52 -6.27 17.72 -4.07
N PHE A 53 -6.43 18.74 -3.23
CA PHE A 53 -7.13 18.63 -1.96
C PHE A 53 -8.63 18.99 -2.04
N GLN A 54 -9.15 19.28 -3.23
CA GLN A 54 -10.54 19.74 -3.48
C GLN A 54 -10.91 20.97 -2.64
N ASP A 55 -9.93 21.87 -2.44
CA ASP A 55 -10.02 23.08 -1.63
C ASP A 55 -10.52 24.24 -2.50
N ASN A 56 -11.83 24.47 -2.45
CA ASN A 56 -12.52 25.51 -3.24
C ASN A 56 -12.26 26.95 -2.75
N THR A 57 -11.27 27.20 -1.88
CA THR A 57 -10.93 28.56 -1.43
C THR A 57 -9.99 29.32 -2.37
N PHE A 58 -9.43 28.66 -3.39
CA PHE A 58 -8.56 29.34 -4.37
C PHE A 58 -9.37 30.22 -5.32
N LYS A 59 -8.99 31.50 -5.40
CA LYS A 59 -9.52 32.46 -6.38
C LYS A 59 -8.37 33.23 -7.01
N GLU A 60 -8.53 33.63 -8.25
CA GLU A 60 -7.62 34.51 -8.96
C GLU A 60 -8.42 35.56 -9.75
N GLY A 61 -7.82 36.72 -10.00
CA GLY A 61 -8.46 37.75 -10.80
C GLY A 61 -7.66 39.05 -10.87
N THR A 62 -8.36 40.14 -11.19
CA THR A 62 -7.77 41.48 -11.36
C THR A 62 -8.66 42.55 -10.74
N ILE A 63 -8.07 43.50 -10.02
CA ILE A 63 -8.72 44.68 -9.43
C ILE A 63 -7.96 45.91 -9.90
N GLY A 64 -8.58 46.71 -10.78
CA GLY A 64 -7.88 47.80 -11.47
C GLY A 64 -6.75 47.25 -12.36
N SER A 65 -5.50 47.66 -12.08
CA SER A 65 -4.29 47.10 -12.71
C SER A 65 -3.65 45.96 -11.92
N MET A 66 -4.11 45.67 -10.70
CA MET A 66 -3.50 44.66 -9.82
C MET A 66 -4.06 43.28 -10.11
N LYS A 67 -3.20 42.29 -10.38
CA LYS A 67 -3.57 40.87 -10.29
C LYS A 67 -3.68 40.47 -8.82
N TYR A 68 -4.55 39.53 -8.48
CA TYR A 68 -4.61 38.92 -7.15
C TYR A 68 -4.75 37.40 -7.19
N LEU A 69 -4.22 36.75 -6.15
CA LEU A 69 -4.53 35.39 -5.74
C LEU A 69 -5.11 35.44 -4.32
N GLU A 70 -6.19 34.71 -4.07
CA GLU A 70 -6.73 34.45 -2.74
C GLU A 70 -6.68 32.94 -2.49
N PHE A 71 -6.16 32.52 -1.34
CA PHE A 71 -6.26 31.11 -0.89
C PHE A 71 -6.28 31.05 0.63
N ARG A 72 -7.18 30.26 1.21
CA ARG A 72 -7.33 30.07 2.66
C ARG A 72 -7.35 31.37 3.49
N ARG A 73 -7.99 32.42 2.95
CA ARG A 73 -8.12 33.79 3.52
C ARG A 73 -6.87 34.68 3.44
N HIS A 74 -5.78 34.21 2.85
CA HIS A 74 -4.61 35.03 2.53
C HIS A 74 -4.72 35.58 1.11
N VAL A 75 -4.21 36.79 0.86
CA VAL A 75 -4.26 37.48 -0.42
C VAL A 75 -2.87 37.93 -0.85
N LEU A 76 -2.46 37.53 -2.05
CA LEU A 76 -1.26 38.04 -2.73
C LEU A 76 -1.67 38.93 -3.91
N LEU A 77 -1.32 40.20 -3.87
CA LEU A 77 -1.46 41.17 -4.95
C LEU A 77 -0.16 41.31 -5.74
N TYR A 78 -0.29 41.61 -7.04
CA TYR A 78 0.83 41.94 -7.92
C TYR A 78 0.49 43.06 -8.90
N ALA A 79 1.33 44.10 -8.93
CA ALA A 79 1.34 45.12 -9.97
C ALA A 79 2.75 45.68 -10.15
N ASP A 80 3.19 45.88 -11.41
CA ASP A 80 4.41 46.62 -11.77
C ASP A 80 5.69 46.20 -11.00
N GLY A 81 5.87 44.89 -10.79
CA GLY A 81 7.01 44.32 -10.06
C GLY A 81 6.89 44.37 -8.53
N ILE A 82 5.81 44.93 -7.99
CA ILE A 82 5.53 45.00 -6.55
C ILE A 82 4.59 43.86 -6.17
N TYR A 83 4.93 43.16 -5.08
CA TYR A 83 4.12 42.12 -4.46
C TYR A 83 3.66 42.59 -3.07
N VAL A 84 2.39 42.36 -2.74
CA VAL A 84 1.81 42.64 -1.42
C VAL A 84 1.09 41.39 -0.93
N LEU A 85 1.42 40.93 0.27
CA LEU A 85 0.82 39.78 0.94
C LEU A 85 0.12 40.27 2.20
N ASP A 86 -1.20 40.10 2.30
CA ASP A 86 -2.02 40.52 3.45
C ASP A 86 -1.69 41.95 3.94
N ASP A 87 -1.79 42.91 3.00
CA ASP A 87 -1.46 44.34 3.17
C ASP A 87 0.03 44.68 3.44
N GLU A 88 0.92 43.70 3.60
CA GLU A 88 2.37 43.91 3.76
C GLU A 88 3.14 43.78 2.43
N ARG A 89 4.01 44.75 2.14
CA ARG A 89 4.88 44.69 0.94
C ARG A 89 5.97 43.64 1.12
N VAL A 90 5.98 42.65 0.22
CA VAL A 90 7.07 41.67 0.13
C VAL A 90 8.35 42.38 -0.32
N GLN A 91 9.45 42.14 0.39
CA GLN A 91 10.74 42.77 0.12
C GLN A 91 11.50 42.06 -1.01
N GLY A 92 12.28 42.81 -1.80
CA GLY A 92 13.12 42.28 -2.87
C GLY A 92 12.39 41.95 -4.18
N GLU A 93 13.14 41.44 -5.16
CA GLU A 93 12.64 41.08 -6.49
C GLU A 93 12.09 39.65 -6.48
N GLY A 94 10.78 39.49 -6.30
CA GLY A 94 10.11 38.19 -6.28
C GLY A 94 9.73 37.69 -4.88
N ILE A 95 8.96 36.60 -4.85
CA ILE A 95 8.26 36.08 -3.69
C ILE A 95 9.11 34.99 -3.01
N PRO A 96 9.44 35.12 -1.71
CA PRO A 96 10.03 34.03 -0.93
C PRO A 96 9.23 32.70 -1.01
N VAL A 97 9.93 31.57 -0.89
CA VAL A 97 9.27 30.24 -0.85
C VAL A 97 8.42 30.06 0.42
N ASP A 98 8.80 30.68 1.55
CA ASP A 98 8.07 30.58 2.82
C ASP A 98 6.67 31.24 2.79
N VAL A 99 6.37 32.10 1.81
CA VAL A 99 5.01 32.57 1.52
C VAL A 99 4.06 31.40 1.23
N LEU A 100 4.55 30.27 0.70
CA LEU A 100 3.73 29.06 0.54
C LEU A 100 3.19 28.54 1.89
N LYS A 101 3.93 28.69 3.00
CA LYS A 101 3.44 28.31 4.34
C LYS A 101 2.36 29.26 4.85
N VAL A 102 2.40 30.54 4.49
CA VAL A 102 1.33 31.50 4.80
C VAL A 102 0.02 31.03 4.15
N PHE A 103 0.08 30.61 2.89
CA PHE A 103 -1.01 29.95 2.19
C PHE A 103 -1.36 28.52 2.69
N GLY A 104 -0.71 28.03 3.75
CA GLY A 104 -0.92 26.70 4.31
C GLY A 104 -0.49 25.54 3.39
N VAL A 105 0.38 25.81 2.41
CA VAL A 105 0.99 24.77 1.57
C VAL A 105 2.20 24.19 2.30
N GLU A 106 2.11 22.91 2.65
CA GLU A 106 3.23 22.18 3.25
C GLU A 106 4.25 21.81 2.17
N TYR A 107 5.53 22.03 2.47
CA TYR A 107 6.63 21.73 1.56
C TYR A 107 7.91 21.39 2.34
N VAL A 108 8.82 20.68 1.67
CA VAL A 108 10.21 20.47 2.13
C VAL A 108 11.16 21.13 1.14
N GLN A 109 12.15 21.86 1.63
CA GLN A 109 13.17 22.48 0.79
C GLN A 109 14.53 21.83 1.03
N ASN A 110 15.11 21.27 -0.02
CA ASN A 110 16.46 20.73 -0.03
C ASN A 110 17.27 21.49 -1.10
N ASP A 111 18.18 22.35 -0.64
CA ASP A 111 18.93 23.28 -1.49
C ASP A 111 17.98 24.14 -2.37
N ASP A 112 18.15 24.09 -3.69
CA ASP A 112 17.31 24.79 -4.67
C ASP A 112 16.00 24.04 -5.02
N ASN A 113 15.75 22.84 -4.44
CA ASN A 113 14.57 22.03 -4.75
C ASN A 113 13.48 22.19 -3.69
N VAL A 114 12.25 22.47 -4.10
CA VAL A 114 11.08 22.62 -3.23
C VAL A 114 10.07 21.50 -3.53
N TYR A 115 9.91 20.55 -2.61
CA TYR A 115 8.99 19.43 -2.73
C TYR A 115 7.66 19.78 -2.05
N ILE A 116 6.60 19.94 -2.84
CA ILE A 116 5.24 20.18 -2.34
C ILE A 116 4.68 18.88 -1.76
N VAL A 117 4.12 18.97 -0.54
CA VAL A 117 3.44 17.84 0.12
C VAL A 117 2.01 17.76 -0.40
N ASP A 118 1.81 16.91 -1.40
CA ASP A 118 0.54 16.71 -2.11
C ASP A 118 -0.25 15.47 -1.65
N CYS A 119 0.19 14.85 -0.55
CA CYS A 119 -0.36 13.62 0.00
C CYS A 119 -0.41 13.68 1.54
N GLU A 120 -1.57 13.43 2.12
CA GLU A 120 -1.77 13.28 3.57
C GLU A 120 -2.35 11.90 3.87
N VAL A 121 -1.58 11.01 4.49
CA VAL A 121 -2.07 9.71 4.99
C VAL A 121 -2.73 9.93 6.35
N LEU A 122 -4.06 9.85 6.39
CA LEU A 122 -4.89 10.09 7.56
C LEU A 122 -4.86 8.91 8.54
N SER A 123 -4.96 7.68 8.02
CA SER A 123 -4.94 6.47 8.82
C SER A 123 -4.54 5.25 8.01
N ILE A 124 -3.90 4.30 8.69
CA ILE A 124 -3.67 2.93 8.22
C ILE A 124 -4.27 2.02 9.29
N GLY A 125 -5.12 1.07 8.90
CA GLY A 125 -5.77 0.13 9.80
C GLY A 125 -5.88 -1.25 9.19
N GLU A 126 -5.87 -2.27 10.05
CA GLU A 126 -6.01 -3.67 9.67
C GLU A 126 -7.37 -4.19 10.14
N VAL A 127 -8.10 -4.83 9.23
CA VAL A 127 -9.40 -5.47 9.51
C VAL A 127 -9.39 -6.84 8.84
N GLU A 128 -9.34 -7.89 9.65
CA GLU A 128 -9.18 -9.28 9.21
C GLU A 128 -8.00 -9.44 8.23
N LYS A 129 -8.30 -9.72 6.95
CA LYS A 129 -7.31 -9.85 5.86
C LYS A 129 -7.26 -8.64 4.95
N THR A 130 -7.63 -7.46 5.43
CA THR A 130 -7.61 -6.22 4.65
C THR A 130 -6.86 -5.12 5.37
N VAL A 131 -5.87 -4.53 4.71
CA VAL A 131 -5.28 -3.26 5.14
C VAL A 131 -6.01 -2.13 4.44
N LEU A 132 -6.51 -1.17 5.22
CA LEU A 132 -7.21 0.02 4.74
C LEU A 132 -6.32 1.24 5.00
N ILE A 133 -6.02 2.00 3.95
CA ILE A 133 -5.27 3.25 4.01
C ILE A 133 -6.20 4.37 3.57
N ASN A 134 -6.48 5.33 4.46
CA ASN A 134 -7.21 6.54 4.12
C ASN A 134 -6.22 7.68 3.93
N PHE A 135 -6.35 8.41 2.83
CA PHE A 135 -5.46 9.51 2.46
C PHE A 135 -6.21 10.63 1.72
N LYS A 136 -5.60 11.82 1.69
CA LYS A 136 -6.02 12.93 0.83
C LYS A 136 -4.93 13.26 -0.18
N GLY A 137 -5.36 13.88 -1.28
CA GLY A 137 -4.50 14.34 -2.34
C GLY A 137 -4.05 13.23 -3.29
N VAL A 138 -2.85 13.37 -3.85
CA VAL A 138 -2.28 12.37 -4.76
C VAL A 138 -1.70 11.22 -3.95
N ARG A 139 -1.90 9.97 -4.39
CA ARG A 139 -1.27 8.83 -3.74
C ARG A 139 0.25 8.88 -3.94
N ARG A 140 1.00 9.05 -2.86
CA ARG A 140 2.48 9.07 -2.84
C ARG A 140 3.11 7.93 -2.02
N PHE A 141 2.43 6.80 -1.92
CA PHE A 141 2.94 5.60 -1.25
C PHE A 141 2.69 4.32 -2.06
N ASP A 142 3.61 3.37 -1.90
CA ASP A 142 3.58 2.07 -2.55
C ASP A 142 3.39 0.94 -1.53
N VAL A 143 2.91 -0.20 -2.03
CA VAL A 143 2.76 -1.44 -1.26
C VAL A 143 3.85 -2.38 -1.74
N VAL A 144 4.80 -2.68 -0.85
CA VAL A 144 5.96 -3.52 -1.14
C VAL A 144 5.84 -4.81 -0.35
N GLU A 145 5.73 -5.94 -1.05
CA GLU A 145 5.80 -7.27 -0.48
C GLU A 145 7.19 -7.86 -0.73
N ASP A 146 7.86 -8.30 0.33
CA ASP A 146 9.12 -9.03 0.24
C ASP A 146 9.21 -10.04 1.39
N SER A 147 9.54 -11.29 1.05
CA SER A 147 9.83 -12.37 2.00
C SER A 147 8.73 -12.63 3.03
N GLY A 148 7.46 -12.46 2.63
CA GLY A 148 6.29 -12.61 3.49
C GLY A 148 6.00 -11.41 4.40
N VAL A 149 6.72 -10.29 4.21
CA VAL A 149 6.49 -9.03 4.92
C VAL A 149 5.88 -8.01 3.97
N LEU A 150 4.73 -7.45 4.34
CA LEU A 150 4.13 -6.32 3.64
C LEU A 150 4.56 -5.01 4.29
N ARG A 151 5.00 -4.06 3.47
CA ARG A 151 5.39 -2.71 3.88
C ARG A 151 4.62 -1.69 3.06
N ILE A 152 4.04 -0.70 3.72
CA ILE A 152 3.52 0.51 3.06
C ILE A 152 4.63 1.55 3.14
N VAL A 153 5.13 2.00 1.99
CA VAL A 153 6.36 2.81 1.90
C VAL A 153 6.08 4.13 1.20
N ALA A 154 6.55 5.23 1.77
CA ALA A 154 6.50 6.56 1.15
C ALA A 154 7.34 6.57 -0.14
N ARG A 155 6.72 6.91 -1.27
CA ARG A 155 7.38 7.08 -2.58
C ARG A 155 7.91 8.50 -2.77
N SER A 156 7.26 9.47 -2.13
CA SER A 156 7.65 10.89 -2.06
C SER A 156 7.55 11.38 -0.62
N TRP A 157 8.03 12.61 -0.37
CA TRP A 157 7.58 13.42 0.75
C TRP A 157 6.05 13.43 0.84
N LEU A 158 5.51 13.08 2.01
CA LEU A 158 4.09 13.05 2.32
C LEU A 158 3.86 13.34 3.81
N LYS A 159 2.64 13.70 4.20
CA LYS A 159 2.27 13.86 5.61
C LYS A 159 1.72 12.56 6.19
N PHE A 160 2.19 12.15 7.36
CA PHE A 160 1.67 11.02 8.13
C PHE A 160 1.76 11.33 9.63
N LYS A 161 0.69 11.08 10.39
CA LYS A 161 0.63 11.35 11.85
C LYS A 161 1.05 12.78 12.25
N GLN A 162 0.67 13.78 11.45
CA GLN A 162 1.05 15.21 11.58
C GLN A 162 2.52 15.55 11.28
N GLU A 163 3.35 14.60 10.87
CA GLU A 163 4.74 14.84 10.47
C GLU A 163 4.91 14.68 8.95
N ILE A 164 5.84 15.44 8.36
CA ILE A 164 6.24 15.27 6.96
C ILE A 164 7.37 14.25 6.91
N VAL A 165 7.15 13.11 6.25
CA VAL A 165 8.09 11.99 6.20
C VAL A 165 8.79 11.88 4.84
N PRO A 166 10.09 11.50 4.79
CA PRO A 166 10.84 11.39 3.55
C PRO A 166 10.47 10.17 2.70
N PRO A 167 10.81 10.19 1.39
CA PRO A 167 10.79 9.00 0.54
C PRO A 167 11.55 7.83 1.18
N GLY A 168 11.07 6.61 1.00
CA GLY A 168 11.62 5.38 1.60
C GLY A 168 11.13 5.08 3.02
N THR A 169 10.41 6.00 3.69
CA THR A 169 9.89 5.77 5.04
C THR A 169 8.82 4.67 5.02
N ILE A 170 8.96 3.67 5.90
CA ILE A 170 7.93 2.65 6.13
C ILE A 170 6.84 3.28 7.02
N LEU A 171 5.66 3.51 6.45
CA LEU A 171 4.49 4.06 7.16
C LEU A 171 3.83 3.00 8.04
N HIS A 172 3.84 1.75 7.57
CA HIS A 172 3.25 0.60 8.24
C HIS A 172 3.87 -0.72 7.77
N LYS A 173 3.87 -1.73 8.64
CA LYS A 173 4.41 -3.08 8.37
C LYS A 173 3.41 -4.12 8.88
N VAL A 174 3.05 -5.08 8.03
CA VAL A 174 2.35 -6.32 8.43
C VAL A 174 3.36 -7.46 8.36
N ASP A 175 3.51 -8.19 9.46
CA ASP A 175 4.58 -9.17 9.70
C ASP A 175 4.00 -10.53 10.11
N GLU A 176 3.01 -11.02 9.34
CA GLU A 176 2.52 -12.40 9.48
C GLU A 176 3.10 -13.28 8.37
N GLN A 177 3.77 -14.35 8.77
CA GLN A 177 4.41 -15.29 7.84
C GLN A 177 3.38 -15.93 6.92
N GLY A 178 3.60 -15.80 5.61
CA GLY A 178 2.72 -16.38 4.59
C GLY A 178 1.53 -15.51 4.23
N LEU A 179 1.54 -14.19 4.50
CA LEU A 179 0.64 -13.27 3.80
C LEU A 179 1.19 -12.85 2.43
N ARG A 180 0.29 -12.70 1.46
CA ARG A 180 0.54 -12.13 0.13
C ARG A 180 -0.53 -11.10 -0.21
N VAL A 181 -0.18 -10.07 -0.97
CA VAL A 181 -1.14 -9.16 -1.60
C VAL A 181 -1.90 -9.89 -2.71
N ALA A 182 -3.16 -10.23 -2.44
CA ALA A 182 -4.05 -10.82 -3.45
C ALA A 182 -4.60 -9.76 -4.41
N LYS A 183 -4.92 -8.57 -3.88
CA LYS A 183 -5.45 -7.45 -4.67
C LYS A 183 -5.18 -6.12 -3.99
N VAL A 184 -4.84 -5.10 -4.78
CA VAL A 184 -4.92 -3.69 -4.37
C VAL A 184 -6.06 -3.04 -5.14
N THR A 185 -6.93 -2.31 -4.45
CA THR A 185 -7.98 -1.48 -5.05
C THR A 185 -7.91 -0.08 -4.47
N GLU A 186 -8.07 0.92 -5.32
CA GLU A 186 -8.04 2.34 -4.93
C GLU A 186 -9.34 3.01 -5.35
N GLU A 187 -9.97 3.72 -4.41
CA GLU A 187 -11.26 4.38 -4.60
C GLU A 187 -11.33 5.61 -3.69
N LEU A 188 -11.48 6.80 -4.27
CA LEU A 188 -11.82 8.07 -3.59
C LEU A 188 -11.06 8.33 -2.26
N GLY A 189 -9.73 8.40 -2.30
CA GLY A 189 -8.91 8.66 -1.11
C GLY A 189 -8.75 7.46 -0.16
N GLN A 190 -9.13 6.26 -0.61
CA GLN A 190 -8.90 5.02 0.13
C GLN A 190 -8.19 3.98 -0.75
N VAL A 191 -7.11 3.39 -0.23
CA VAL A 191 -6.53 2.16 -0.77
C VAL A 191 -6.95 1.00 0.13
N ARG A 192 -7.50 -0.06 -0.47
CA ARG A 192 -7.74 -1.35 0.19
C ARG A 192 -6.75 -2.38 -0.36
N ILE A 193 -6.05 -3.05 0.54
CA ILE A 193 -5.10 -4.12 0.23
C ILE A 193 -5.70 -5.40 0.78
N ILE A 194 -6.20 -6.27 -0.10
CA ILE A 194 -6.73 -7.58 0.27
C ILE A 194 -5.55 -8.55 0.33
N LEU A 195 -5.40 -9.19 1.48
CA LEU A 195 -4.37 -10.16 1.78
C LEU A 195 -4.92 -11.58 1.63
N GLU A 196 -4.13 -12.45 1.04
CA GLU A 196 -4.36 -13.88 1.04
C GLU A 196 -3.30 -14.56 1.90
N VAL A 197 -3.70 -15.60 2.62
CA VAL A 197 -2.75 -16.43 3.36
C VAL A 197 -2.26 -17.47 2.38
N LEU A 198 -1.02 -17.33 1.91
CA LEU A 198 -0.20 -18.39 1.33
C LEU A 198 0.05 -19.46 2.40
N THR A 199 -0.98 -20.24 2.72
CA THR A 199 -0.75 -21.52 3.37
C THR A 199 -0.07 -22.43 2.34
N LYS A 200 1.26 -22.45 2.34
CA LYS A 200 1.95 -23.75 2.29
C LYS A 200 1.42 -24.50 3.50
N ARG A 201 0.37 -25.30 3.29
CA ARG A 201 -0.24 -26.08 4.35
C ARG A 201 0.73 -27.19 4.68
N ASP A 202 1.59 -26.95 5.66
CA ASP A 202 2.44 -27.98 6.19
C ASP A 202 1.55 -29.16 6.64
N TYR A 203 1.92 -30.37 6.24
CA TYR A 203 1.02 -31.51 6.28
C TYR A 203 1.70 -32.75 6.85
N LEU A 204 0.88 -33.57 7.49
CA LEU A 204 1.30 -34.80 8.13
C LEU A 204 0.57 -35.98 7.47
N VAL A 205 1.32 -36.85 6.81
CA VAL A 205 0.80 -38.15 6.37
C VAL A 205 1.15 -39.20 7.40
N LYS A 206 0.17 -39.98 7.84
CA LYS A 206 0.30 -41.12 8.74
C LYS A 206 -0.57 -42.27 8.26
N ASN A 207 -0.27 -43.50 8.67
CA ASN A 207 -1.16 -44.62 8.44
C ASN A 207 -2.31 -44.58 9.46
N PHE A 208 -3.48 -45.09 9.07
CA PHE A 208 -4.62 -45.18 9.97
C PHE A 208 -4.31 -46.09 11.17
N GLY A 209 -4.65 -45.62 12.38
CA GLY A 209 -4.25 -46.24 13.66
C GLY A 209 -2.98 -45.66 14.29
N GLU A 210 -2.22 -44.81 13.60
CA GLU A 210 -1.14 -44.05 14.23
C GLU A 210 -1.70 -42.86 15.05
N LYS A 211 -1.15 -42.63 16.24
CA LYS A 211 -1.59 -41.55 17.13
C LYS A 211 -1.37 -40.17 16.50
N VAL A 212 -2.43 -39.37 16.40
CA VAL A 212 -2.41 -37.96 16.03
C VAL A 212 -2.58 -37.11 17.29
N ASP A 213 -1.98 -35.92 17.33
CA ASP A 213 -2.25 -34.95 18.39
C ASP A 213 -3.63 -34.31 18.14
N PRO A 214 -4.58 -34.32 19.11
CA PRO A 214 -5.87 -33.65 18.97
C PRO A 214 -5.79 -32.16 18.61
N TYR A 215 -4.64 -31.52 18.88
CA TYR A 215 -4.33 -30.11 18.62
C TYR A 215 -3.30 -29.91 17.49
N GLU A 216 -3.07 -30.92 16.63
CA GLU A 216 -2.21 -30.81 15.46
C GLU A 216 -2.62 -29.62 14.57
N LYS A 217 -1.64 -28.76 14.25
CA LYS A 217 -1.85 -27.53 13.47
C LYS A 217 -1.68 -27.75 11.97
N ARG A 218 -0.98 -28.82 11.58
CA ARG A 218 -0.80 -29.25 10.20
C ARG A 218 -2.07 -29.93 9.68
N VAL A 219 -2.19 -30.01 8.36
CA VAL A 219 -3.26 -30.81 7.75
C VAL A 219 -2.91 -32.30 7.86
N VAL A 220 -3.80 -33.08 8.45
CA VAL A 220 -3.58 -34.51 8.71
C VAL A 220 -4.23 -35.36 7.62
N PHE A 221 -3.44 -36.24 7.02
CA PHE A 221 -3.90 -37.31 6.14
C PHE A 221 -3.61 -38.67 6.79
N LEU A 222 -4.65 -39.33 7.29
CA LEU A 222 -4.58 -40.73 7.70
C LEU A 222 -4.84 -41.62 6.48
N ILE A 223 -3.95 -42.57 6.21
CA ILE A 223 -4.06 -43.51 5.07
C ILE A 223 -4.34 -44.92 5.60
N GLY A 224 -5.50 -45.48 5.24
CA GLY A 224 -5.90 -46.85 5.55
C GLY A 224 -6.24 -47.64 4.28
N ARG A 225 -6.40 -48.96 4.37
CA ARG A 225 -6.93 -49.78 3.26
C ARG A 225 -8.48 -49.77 3.27
N GLY A 226 -9.11 -49.72 2.10
CA GLY A 226 -10.57 -49.77 1.95
C GLY A 226 -11.02 -49.71 0.49
N ASP A 227 -12.09 -48.95 0.18
CA ASP A 227 -12.80 -49.01 -1.12
C ASP A 227 -12.52 -47.85 -2.09
N GLY A 228 -11.57 -46.97 -1.79
CA GLY A 228 -11.33 -45.74 -2.55
C GLY A 228 -12.29 -44.65 -2.10
N ARG A 229 -12.13 -44.21 -0.84
CA ARG A 229 -13.02 -43.27 -0.16
C ARG A 229 -12.23 -42.28 0.68
N ILE A 230 -12.69 -41.04 0.73
CA ILE A 230 -12.17 -40.00 1.63
C ILE A 230 -13.26 -39.70 2.66
N ILE A 231 -12.93 -39.87 3.92
CA ILE A 231 -13.81 -39.59 5.05
C ILE A 231 -13.27 -38.36 5.78
N TYR A 232 -14.14 -37.39 6.04
CA TYR A 232 -13.82 -36.20 6.82
C TYR A 232 -14.79 -36.03 7.98
N ARG A 233 -14.35 -35.32 9.02
CA ARG A 233 -15.14 -35.14 10.23
C ARG A 233 -16.40 -34.30 9.95
N ASN A 234 -17.54 -34.76 10.45
CA ASN A 234 -18.80 -34.01 10.40
C ASN A 234 -18.81 -32.83 11.39
N TYR A 235 -19.64 -31.82 11.12
CA TYR A 235 -19.84 -30.69 12.02
C TYR A 235 -20.38 -31.15 13.39
N THR A 236 -19.69 -30.78 14.48
CA THR A 236 -20.05 -31.20 15.84
C THR A 236 -20.71 -30.04 16.60
N ARG A 237 -22.03 -30.15 16.89
CA ARG A 237 -22.78 -29.09 17.61
C ARG A 237 -22.15 -28.68 18.95
N ASP A 238 -21.51 -29.62 19.63
CA ASP A 238 -20.88 -29.41 20.95
C ASP A 238 -19.68 -28.45 20.90
N LEU A 239 -19.07 -28.26 19.71
CA LEU A 239 -17.95 -27.33 19.49
C LEU A 239 -18.41 -25.89 19.19
N LYS A 240 -19.73 -25.61 19.22
CA LYS A 240 -20.33 -24.26 19.10
C LYS A 240 -19.84 -23.44 17.88
N GLY A 241 -19.48 -24.09 16.78
CA GLY A 241 -18.99 -23.44 15.57
C GLY A 241 -17.48 -23.23 15.48
N LEU A 242 -16.70 -23.57 16.53
CA LEU A 242 -15.24 -23.45 16.53
C LEU A 242 -14.56 -24.36 15.48
N ASP A 243 -15.23 -25.44 15.07
CA ASP A 243 -14.79 -26.39 14.05
C ASP A 243 -15.17 -25.98 12.62
N PHE A 244 -15.98 -24.92 12.42
CA PHE A 244 -16.56 -24.58 11.11
C PHE A 244 -15.51 -24.29 10.02
N THR A 245 -14.43 -23.58 10.38
CA THR A 245 -13.30 -23.31 9.48
C THR A 245 -12.61 -24.60 9.06
N SER A 246 -12.32 -25.48 10.02
CA SER A 246 -11.61 -26.74 9.78
C SER A 246 -12.47 -27.77 9.04
N TYR A 247 -13.78 -27.78 9.30
CA TYR A 247 -14.79 -28.52 8.55
C TYR A 247 -14.81 -28.09 7.07
N SER A 248 -14.97 -26.79 6.81
CA SER A 248 -15.04 -26.23 5.45
C SER A 248 -13.76 -26.52 4.66
N GLN A 249 -12.59 -26.35 5.29
CA GLN A 249 -11.30 -26.65 4.67
C GLN A 249 -11.10 -28.14 4.41
N SER A 250 -11.50 -29.02 5.33
CA SER A 250 -11.42 -30.48 5.14
C SER A 250 -12.32 -30.92 4.00
N LYS A 251 -13.55 -30.40 3.94
CA LYS A 251 -14.52 -30.70 2.86
C LYS A 251 -13.99 -30.29 1.49
N LYS A 252 -13.41 -29.09 1.35
CA LYS A 252 -12.81 -28.64 0.08
C LYS A 252 -11.67 -29.56 -0.37
N LEU A 253 -10.73 -29.90 0.53
CA LEU A 253 -9.62 -30.82 0.22
C LEU A 253 -10.13 -32.22 -0.15
N ALA A 254 -11.12 -32.75 0.57
CA ALA A 254 -11.73 -34.04 0.27
C ALA A 254 -12.35 -34.06 -1.13
N GLN A 255 -13.03 -33.00 -1.53
CA GLN A 255 -13.62 -32.86 -2.87
C GLN A 255 -12.55 -32.85 -3.97
N GLU A 256 -11.49 -32.06 -3.81
CA GLU A 256 -10.42 -31.93 -4.79
C GLU A 256 -9.65 -33.25 -4.99
N ILE A 257 -9.24 -33.90 -3.88
CA ILE A 257 -8.51 -35.18 -3.95
C ILE A 257 -9.43 -36.29 -4.47
N ALA A 258 -10.69 -36.33 -4.06
CA ALA A 258 -11.65 -37.33 -4.55
C ALA A 258 -11.91 -37.21 -6.06
N GLN A 259 -11.96 -35.99 -6.59
CA GLN A 259 -12.08 -35.73 -8.04
C GLN A 259 -10.84 -36.25 -8.80
N LEU A 260 -9.63 -36.04 -8.27
CA LEU A 260 -8.38 -36.48 -8.90
C LEU A 260 -8.13 -38.00 -8.79
N MET A 261 -8.62 -38.63 -7.72
CA MET A 261 -8.48 -40.08 -7.47
C MET A 261 -9.67 -40.92 -7.94
N ASN A 262 -10.78 -40.31 -8.34
CA ASN A 262 -12.08 -40.96 -8.56
C ASN A 262 -12.49 -41.81 -7.33
N TYR A 263 -12.51 -41.14 -6.17
CA TYR A 263 -12.90 -41.71 -4.88
C TYR A 263 -14.29 -41.21 -4.45
N LYS A 264 -14.93 -41.96 -3.56
CA LYS A 264 -16.16 -41.51 -2.88
C LYS A 264 -15.82 -40.57 -1.72
N ILE A 265 -16.78 -39.75 -1.32
CA ILE A 265 -16.66 -38.85 -0.16
C ILE A 265 -17.70 -39.26 0.88
N GLU A 266 -17.31 -39.29 2.15
CA GLU A 266 -18.20 -39.53 3.29
C GLU A 266 -17.92 -38.54 4.42
N GLU A 267 -18.98 -38.13 5.12
CA GLU A 267 -18.92 -37.19 6.24
C GLU A 267 -19.32 -37.95 7.51
N CYS A 268 -18.39 -38.15 8.45
CA CYS A 268 -18.56 -39.08 9.59
C CYS A 268 -17.77 -38.62 10.84
N PRO A 269 -18.30 -38.80 12.07
CA PRO A 269 -17.56 -38.47 13.30
C PRO A 269 -16.40 -39.45 13.54
N ILE A 270 -15.22 -39.14 13.00
CA ILE A 270 -13.97 -39.85 13.30
C ILE A 270 -13.28 -39.20 14.51
N TYR A 271 -12.93 -40.03 15.50
CA TYR A 271 -12.24 -39.60 16.72
C TYR A 271 -10.72 -39.47 16.56
N ASP A 272 -10.12 -40.17 15.59
CA ASP A 272 -8.67 -40.14 15.31
C ASP A 272 -8.22 -38.89 14.51
N LEU A 273 -9.16 -38.04 14.08
CA LEU A 273 -8.89 -36.76 13.42
C LEU A 273 -8.88 -35.61 14.45
N PRO A 274 -8.00 -34.59 14.29
CA PRO A 274 -7.86 -33.51 15.27
C PRO A 274 -9.16 -32.73 15.45
N LEU A 275 -9.45 -32.33 16.69
CA LEU A 275 -10.75 -31.73 17.07
C LEU A 275 -10.92 -30.28 16.62
N GLY A 276 -9.81 -29.57 16.36
CA GLY A 276 -9.79 -28.24 15.77
C GLY A 276 -8.96 -28.11 14.49
N GLY A 277 -8.29 -29.19 14.06
CA GLY A 277 -7.42 -29.21 12.88
C GLY A 277 -8.13 -29.67 11.62
N VAL A 278 -7.51 -29.44 10.46
CA VAL A 278 -7.99 -29.97 9.17
C VAL A 278 -7.50 -31.41 9.05
N GLY A 279 -8.41 -32.37 8.82
CA GLY A 279 -8.08 -33.79 8.88
C GLY A 279 -8.93 -34.64 7.95
N LEU A 280 -8.29 -35.59 7.27
CA LEU A 280 -8.90 -36.54 6.33
C LEU A 280 -8.42 -37.97 6.60
N LEU A 281 -9.33 -38.93 6.51
CA LEU A 281 -9.01 -40.36 6.39
C LEU A 281 -9.21 -40.78 4.93
N VAL A 282 -8.14 -41.26 4.29
CA VAL A 282 -8.15 -41.75 2.92
C VAL A 282 -8.01 -43.27 2.92
N LEU A 283 -9.03 -43.95 2.42
CA LEU A 283 -9.10 -45.40 2.30
C LEU A 283 -8.70 -45.83 0.87
N ILE A 284 -7.44 -46.22 0.68
CA ILE A 284 -6.89 -46.66 -0.61
C ILE A 284 -7.29 -48.11 -0.94
N ARG A 285 -7.50 -48.44 -2.22
CA ARG A 285 -7.93 -49.79 -2.66
C ARG A 285 -6.79 -50.79 -2.67
N ASN A 286 -5.56 -50.32 -2.92
CA ASN A 286 -4.34 -51.10 -2.96
C ASN A 286 -3.12 -50.20 -2.69
N GLU A 287 -1.94 -50.78 -2.45
CA GLU A 287 -0.72 -49.99 -2.17
C GLU A 287 -0.21 -49.20 -3.39
N GLN A 288 -0.54 -49.60 -4.63
CA GLN A 288 -0.11 -48.87 -5.83
C GLN A 288 -0.81 -47.51 -5.95
N GLU A 289 -2.03 -47.36 -5.42
CA GLU A 289 -2.70 -46.07 -5.29
C GLU A 289 -2.04 -45.14 -4.23
N LYS A 290 -1.17 -45.65 -3.35
CA LYS A 290 -0.53 -44.86 -2.27
C LYS A 290 0.45 -43.83 -2.82
N GLU A 291 1.30 -44.21 -3.76
CA GLU A 291 2.28 -43.30 -4.37
C GLU A 291 1.58 -42.15 -5.12
N LYS A 292 0.60 -42.50 -5.97
CA LYS A 292 -0.25 -41.54 -6.67
C LYS A 292 -1.02 -40.61 -5.72
N LEU A 293 -1.51 -41.13 -4.59
CA LEU A 293 -2.16 -40.32 -3.56
C LEU A 293 -1.19 -39.29 -2.94
N LEU A 294 0.06 -39.69 -2.66
CA LEU A 294 1.08 -38.78 -2.11
C LEU A 294 1.43 -37.66 -3.10
N GLU A 295 1.58 -37.97 -4.39
CA GLU A 295 1.79 -36.97 -5.46
C GLU A 295 0.62 -35.97 -5.53
N ILE A 296 -0.63 -36.46 -5.43
CA ILE A 296 -1.82 -35.61 -5.44
C ILE A 296 -1.92 -34.77 -4.19
N ILE A 297 -1.63 -35.32 -3.00
CA ILE A 297 -1.55 -34.53 -1.76
C ILE A 297 -0.50 -33.43 -1.92
N GLU A 298 0.71 -33.76 -2.36
CA GLU A 298 1.75 -32.75 -2.57
C GLU A 298 1.33 -31.66 -3.57
N LYS A 299 0.67 -32.03 -4.67
CA LYS A 299 0.15 -31.07 -5.65
C LYS A 299 -0.96 -30.17 -5.10
N VAL A 300 -1.89 -30.72 -4.31
CA VAL A 300 -3.01 -29.97 -3.71
C VAL A 300 -2.51 -29.05 -2.58
N MET A 301 -1.48 -29.45 -1.85
CA MET A 301 -0.95 -28.72 -0.69
C MET A 301 0.13 -27.67 -1.06
N ARG A 302 0.55 -27.64 -2.33
CA ARG A 302 1.45 -26.62 -2.93
C ARG A 302 0.71 -25.51 -3.67
N GLN A 303 -0.62 -25.60 -3.81
CA GLN A 303 -1.50 -24.58 -4.40
C GLN A 303 -2.02 -23.61 -3.33
#